data_AF-A0A380EP35-F1
#
_entry.id   AF-A0A380EP35-F1
#
_cell.length_a   1.000
_cell.length_b   1.000
_cell.length_c   1.000
_cell.angle_alpha   90.00
_cell.angle_beta   90.00
_cell.angle_gamma   90.00
#
_symmetry.space_group_name_H-M   'P 1'
#
loop_
_entity.id
_entity.type
_entity.pdbx_description
1 polymer ?
#
loop_
_entity_poly.entity_id
_entity_poly.type
_entity_poly.pdbx_seq_one_letter_code
_entity_poly.pdbx_strand_id
1 'polypeptide(L)'
;MVVFLTLSTKNAIDGDTLEQSLKHLTKAFDRLSRYKKVKQNLVGFMRSTEVTVNKNDGSYNQHMHVLLCLKMHILEKKRII
;
A
#
# COMPACT_ATOMS: atom_id res chain seq x y z
N MET A 1 10.57 -9.83 -10.45
CA MET A 1 9.13 -10.09 -10.51
C MET A 1 8.41 -8.84 -10.06
N VAL A 2 7.29 -8.52 -10.71
CA VAL A 2 6.46 -7.37 -10.33
C VAL A 2 5.20 -7.87 -9.62
N VAL A 3 4.91 -7.32 -8.45
CA VAL A 3 3.69 -7.61 -7.67
C VAL A 3 2.90 -6.32 -7.51
N PHE A 4 1.60 -6.37 -7.77
CA PHE A 4 0.68 -5.26 -7.53
C PHE A 4 -0.01 -5.44 -6.18
N LEU A 5 0.11 -4.45 -5.30
CA LEU A 5 -0.43 -4.44 -3.94
C LEU A 5 -1.31 -3.21 -3.77
N THR A 6 -2.57 -3.41 -3.36
CA THR A 6 -3.47 -2.32 -2.98
C THR A 6 -3.64 -2.29 -1.46
N LEU A 7 -3.38 -1.16 -0.84
CA LEU A 7 -3.60 -0.91 0.58
C LEU A 7 -4.78 0.07 0.73
N SER A 8 -5.86 -0.38 1.36
CA SER A 8 -7.01 0.47 1.67
C SER A 8 -7.13 0.71 3.17
N THR A 9 -7.81 1.80 3.53
CA THR A 9 -8.23 2.10 4.90
C THR A 9 -9.73 2.34 4.93
N LYS A 10 -10.32 2.39 6.13
CA LYS A 10 -11.71 2.82 6.29
C LYS A 10 -11.90 4.22 5.72
N ASN A 11 -13.10 4.50 5.22
CA ASN A 11 -13.43 5.82 4.68
C ASN A 11 -13.19 6.92 5.72
N ALA A 12 -12.58 8.01 5.30
CA ALA A 12 -12.47 9.21 6.13
C ALA A 12 -13.75 10.04 6.03
N ILE A 13 -14.21 10.55 7.17
CA ILE A 13 -15.48 11.31 7.26
C ILE A 13 -15.27 12.77 6.85
N ASP A 14 -14.07 13.30 7.05
CA ASP A 14 -13.69 14.70 6.83
C ASP A 14 -12.22 14.81 6.36
N GLY A 15 -11.80 16.03 6.02
CA GLY A 15 -10.46 16.30 5.50
C GLY A 15 -9.31 16.04 6.48
N ASP A 16 -9.51 16.30 7.78
CA ASP A 16 -8.49 16.07 8.81
C ASP A 16 -8.29 14.57 9.01
N THR A 17 -9.41 13.81 9.07
CA THR A 17 -9.38 12.35 9.15
C THR A 17 -8.73 11.73 7.90
N LEU A 18 -8.92 12.32 6.73
CA LEU A 18 -8.27 11.90 5.49
C LEU A 18 -6.75 12.11 5.56
N GLU A 19 -6.31 13.31 5.95
CA GLU A 19 -4.88 13.62 6.07
C GLU A 19 -4.19 12.66 7.06
N GLN A 20 -4.81 12.43 8.21
CA GLN A 20 -4.31 11.47 9.20
C GLN A 20 -4.24 10.06 8.63
N SER A 21 -5.26 9.63 7.90
CA SER A 21 -5.31 8.31 7.25
C SER A 21 -4.20 8.14 6.21
N LEU A 22 -3.94 9.17 5.38
CA LEU A 22 -2.88 9.16 4.37
C LEU A 22 -1.47 9.16 5.00
N LYS A 23 -1.27 9.93 6.08
CA LYS A 23 -0.04 9.90 6.88
C LYS A 23 0.18 8.52 7.48
N HIS A 24 -0.88 7.93 8.04
CA HIS A 24 -0.81 6.59 8.63
C HIS A 24 -0.50 5.53 7.58
N LEU A 25 -1.16 5.55 6.41
CA LEU A 25 -0.88 4.66 5.28
C LEU A 25 0.58 4.76 4.82
N THR A 26 1.09 5.98 4.65
CA THR A 26 2.49 6.21 4.25
C THR A 26 3.46 5.67 5.29
N LYS A 27 3.21 5.91 6.59
CA LYS A 27 4.06 5.40 7.68
C LYS A 27 3.99 3.87 7.81
N ALA A 28 2.82 3.28 7.63
CA ALA A 28 2.63 1.83 7.64
C ALA A 28 3.38 1.16 6.48
N PHE A 29 3.28 1.73 5.28
CA PHE A 29 4.01 1.25 4.11
C PHE A 29 5.53 1.39 4.27
N ASP A 30 5.99 2.52 4.83
CA ASP A 30 7.40 2.71 5.14
C ASP A 30 7.94 1.62 6.09
N ARG A 31 7.21 1.33 7.17
CA ARG A 31 7.55 0.23 8.09
C ARG A 31 7.59 -1.13 7.37
N LEU A 32 6.62 -1.42 6.50
CA LEU A 32 6.59 -2.64 5.70
C LEU A 32 7.83 -2.73 4.79
N SER A 33 8.18 -1.64 4.09
CA SER A 33 9.32 -1.59 3.17
C SER A 33 10.67 -1.79 3.87
N ARG A 34 10.80 -1.32 5.12
CA ARG A 34 12.01 -1.47 5.95
C ARG A 34 12.13 -2.82 6.64
N TYR A 35 11.04 -3.60 6.70
CA TYR A 35 11.06 -4.91 7.33
C TYR A 35 12.11 -5.80 6.66
N LYS A 36 13.02 -6.40 7.44
CA LYS A 36 14.24 -7.08 6.95
C LYS A 36 13.97 -8.06 5.80
N LYS A 37 12.91 -8.85 5.91
CA LYS A 37 12.50 -9.84 4.90
C LYS A 37 12.03 -9.21 3.59
N VAL A 38 11.39 -8.05 3.65
CA VAL A 38 10.95 -7.28 2.47
C VAL A 38 12.17 -6.56 1.89
N LYS A 39 12.87 -5.77 2.70
CA LYS A 39 14.03 -4.95 2.27
C LYS A 39 15.11 -5.76 1.54
N GLN A 40 15.46 -6.96 2.02
CA GLN A 40 16.51 -7.78 1.40
C GLN A 40 16.16 -8.23 -0.04
N ASN A 41 14.86 -8.30 -0.34
CA ASN A 41 14.33 -8.81 -1.60
C ASN A 41 13.69 -7.72 -2.49
N LEU A 42 13.40 -6.55 -1.93
CA LEU A 42 12.83 -5.41 -2.62
C LEU A 42 13.92 -4.73 -3.45
N VAL A 43 13.75 -4.76 -4.77
CA VAL A 43 14.61 -4.02 -5.72
C VAL A 43 14.19 -2.55 -5.76
N GLY A 44 12.87 -2.31 -5.73
CA GLY A 44 12.29 -0.98 -5.71
C GLY A 44 10.76 -1.07 -5.75
N PHE A 45 10.10 0.08 -5.66
CA PHE A 45 8.66 0.16 -5.78
C PHE A 45 8.22 1.52 -6.33
N MET A 46 7.03 1.55 -6.91
CA MET A 46 6.32 2.77 -7.26
C MET A 46 5.00 2.78 -6.49
N ARG A 47 4.56 3.94 -6.00
CA ARG A 47 3.28 4.07 -5.29
C ARG A 47 2.47 5.22 -5.85
N SER A 48 1.16 5.01 -5.93
CA SER A 48 0.16 6.03 -6.26
C SER A 48 -0.94 5.99 -5.21
N THR A 49 -1.41 7.16 -4.78
CA THR A 49 -2.53 7.29 -3.86
C THR A 49 -3.71 7.85 -4.62
N GLU A 50 -4.85 7.18 -4.49
CA GLU A 50 -6.11 7.59 -5.09
C GLU A 50 -7.09 7.90 -3.98
N VAL A 51 -7.85 8.97 -4.15
CA VAL A 51 -8.88 9.42 -3.22
C VAL A 51 -10.15 9.66 -4.01
N THR A 52 -11.20 8.92 -3.71
CA THR A 52 -12.52 9.11 -4.30
C THR A 52 -13.45 9.74 -3.27
N VAL A 53 -14.17 10.80 -3.65
CA VAL A 53 -15.16 11.45 -2.79
C VAL A 53 -16.54 10.85 -3.06
N ASN A 54 -17.19 10.38 -2.01
CA ASN A 54 -18.59 9.99 -2.06
C ASN A 54 -19.46 11.25 -1.99
N LYS A 55 -20.27 11.48 -3.03
CA LYS A 55 -21.13 12.67 -3.13
C LYS A 55 -22.34 12.63 -2.18
N ASN A 56 -22.69 11.46 -1.65
CA ASN A 56 -23.89 11.29 -0.84
C ASN A 56 -23.66 11.67 0.63
N ASP A 57 -22.50 11.32 1.19
CA ASP A 57 -22.16 11.53 2.60
C ASP A 57 -20.91 12.41 2.80
N GLY A 58 -20.24 12.82 1.71
CA GLY A 58 -19.02 13.61 1.75
C GLY A 58 -17.77 12.83 2.20
N SER A 59 -17.88 11.51 2.39
CA SER A 59 -16.76 10.68 2.84
C SER A 59 -15.74 10.45 1.74
N TYR A 60 -14.50 10.23 2.15
CA TYR A 60 -13.38 9.92 1.27
C TYR A 60 -13.07 8.43 1.34
N ASN A 61 -12.96 7.78 0.19
CA ASN A 61 -12.40 6.45 0.07
C ASN A 61 -10.99 6.57 -0.47
N GLN A 62 -10.01 6.38 0.40
CA GLN A 62 -8.59 6.47 0.09
C GLN A 62 -7.94 5.09 0.05
N HIS A 63 -7.18 4.86 -1.03
CA HIS A 63 -6.35 3.67 -1.19
C HIS A 63 -5.03 4.00 -1.86
N MET A 64 -4.03 3.16 -1.57
CA MET A 64 -2.68 3.27 -2.11
C MET A 64 -2.40 2.04 -2.96
N HIS A 65 -2.12 2.26 -4.24
CA HIS A 65 -1.60 1.25 -5.14
C HIS A 65 -0.08 1.26 -5.10
N VAL A 66 0.51 0.10 -4.90
CA VAL A 66 1.96 -0.08 -4.87
C VAL A 66 2.36 -1.16 -5.85
N LEU A 67 3.23 -0.79 -6.78
CA LEU A 67 3.90 -1.72 -7.67
C LEU A 67 5.25 -2.08 -7.05
N LEU A 68 5.40 -3.32 -6.59
CA LEU A 68 6.60 -3.83 -5.94
C LEU A 68 7.45 -4.60 -6.94
N CYS A 69 8.73 -4.24 -7.07
CA CYS A 69 9.71 -5.02 -7.82
C CYS A 69 10.56 -5.86 -6.87
N LEU A 70 10.44 -7.18 -6.97
CA LEU A 70 11.11 -8.15 -6.10
C LEU A 70 12.12 -8.99 -6.86
N LYS A 71 13.20 -9.41 -6.17
CA LYS A 71 14.13 -10.42 -6.65
C LYS A 71 13.39 -11.75 -6.87
N MET A 72 13.69 -12.43 -7.98
CA MET A 72 12.94 -13.62 -8.45
C MET A 72 12.93 -14.79 -7.44
N HIS A 73 13.94 -14.90 -6.58
CA HIS A 73 14.15 -16.06 -5.72
C HIS A 73 13.13 -16.25 -4.57
N ILE A 74 12.17 -15.34 -4.38
CA ILE A 74 11.17 -15.47 -3.29
C ILE A 74 10.08 -16.53 -3.62
N LEU A 75 9.60 -16.61 -4.87
CA LEU A 75 8.44 -17.46 -5.18
C LEU A 75 8.78 -18.94 -5.41
N GLU A 76 10.05 -19.27 -5.61
CA GLU A 76 10.45 -20.63 -5.95
C GLU A 76 10.29 -21.62 -4.78
N LYS A 77 10.03 -21.14 -3.56
CA LYS A 77 9.99 -21.98 -2.35
C LYS A 77 8.62 -22.42 -1.83
N LYS A 78 7.51 -22.16 -2.52
CA LYS A 78 6.21 -22.79 -2.17
C LYS A 78 5.31 -23.05 -3.39
N ARG A 79 5.74 -23.97 -4.25
CA ARG A 79 4.79 -24.86 -4.94
C ARG A 79 4.34 -25.91 -3.92
N ILE A 80 3.27 -25.60 -3.20
CA ILE A 80 2.56 -26.61 -2.40
C ILE A 80 1.60 -27.28 -3.39
N ILE A 81 1.94 -28.53 -3.70
CA ILE A 81 1.09 -29.59 -4.23
C ILE A 81 -0.25 -29.65 -3.49
#